data_AF-A0A2K3ME37-F1
#
_entry.id   AF-A0A2K3ME37-F1
#
_cell.length_a   1.000
_cell.length_b   1.000
_cell.length_c   1.000
_cell.angle_alpha   90.00
_cell.angle_beta   90.00
_cell.angle_gamma   90.00
#
_symmetry.space_group_name_H-M   'P 1'
#
loop_
_entity.id
_entity.type
_entity.pdbx_description
1 polymer ?
#
loop_
_entity_poly.entity_id
_entity_poly.type
_entity_poly.pdbx_seq_one_letter_code
_entity_poly.pdbx_strand_id
1 'polypeptide(L)'
;GRLFHRPLSLTHNKVWYVNVVTLSWHPMPSMKYGRSLPVVGVTQDSISTPYREAHDLISSSMGIERSFLLIAVGGKGQREEPLYYGEIYDSLTKQWTDIQSLPSDFGGASSGTVCGSMFYVCSNNEKLAAYDIERGYWIAIQTSPLLPPNFNTYRPQLLSSNGRLFLISRCWLQLLQGNGDDAVKKLWELDLTDLTWTDIPLHSDAHLDWGCVVFASDRKPKMIKHGLALVYKHVLAA
;
A
#
# COMPACT_ATOMS: atom_id res chain seq x y z
N GLY A 1 -5.42 -35.33 -22.06
CA GLY A 1 -5.42 -34.22 -21.09
C GLY A 1 -4.01 -33.70 -20.94
N ARG A 2 -3.77 -32.43 -21.26
CA ARG A 2 -2.52 -31.73 -20.90
C ARG A 2 -2.84 -30.87 -19.69
N LEU A 3 -2.35 -31.29 -18.52
CA LEU A 3 -2.32 -30.46 -17.33
C LEU A 3 -1.43 -29.25 -17.64
N PHE A 4 -2.03 -28.10 -17.93
CA PHE A 4 -1.32 -26.83 -17.92
C PHE A 4 -0.78 -26.63 -16.50
N HIS A 5 0.50 -26.97 -16.28
CA HIS A 5 1.22 -26.48 -15.11
C HIS A 5 1.30 -24.97 -15.28
N ARG A 6 0.56 -24.22 -14.46
CA ARG A 6 0.80 -22.78 -14.32
C ARG A 6 2.29 -22.62 -13.99
N PRO A 7 3.03 -21.74 -14.67
CA PRO A 7 4.42 -21.47 -14.29
C PRO A 7 4.42 -21.05 -12.82
N LEU A 8 5.28 -21.69 -12.01
CA LEU A 8 5.54 -21.28 -10.63
C LEU A 8 5.86 -19.77 -10.64
N SER A 9 5.21 -18.96 -9.80
CA SER A 9 5.61 -17.56 -9.66
C SER A 9 7.08 -17.50 -9.29
N LEU A 10 7.84 -16.77 -10.12
CA LEU A 10 9.21 -16.43 -9.81
C LEU A 10 9.20 -15.48 -8.61
N THR A 11 9.65 -15.98 -7.47
CA THR A 11 9.92 -15.15 -6.29
C THR A 11 11.33 -14.59 -6.38
N HIS A 12 11.49 -13.35 -5.92
CA HIS A 12 12.77 -12.68 -5.89
C HIS A 12 12.98 -12.00 -4.54
N ASN A 13 14.21 -11.96 -4.08
CA ASN A 13 14.61 -11.20 -2.90
C ASN A 13 15.58 -10.05 -3.23
N LYS A 14 16.07 -10.00 -4.47
CA LYS A 14 16.92 -8.90 -4.96
C LYS A 14 16.08 -7.65 -5.14
N VAL A 15 16.58 -6.53 -4.61
CA VAL A 15 15.93 -5.23 -4.70
C VAL A 15 16.83 -4.28 -5.49
N TRP A 16 16.21 -3.45 -6.31
CA TRP A 16 16.88 -2.45 -7.14
C TRP A 16 16.13 -1.14 -7.04
N TYR A 17 16.83 -0.02 -7.11
CA TYR A 17 16.21 1.29 -7.33
C TYR A 17 16.69 1.87 -8.65
N VAL A 18 15.85 2.72 -9.24
CA VAL A 18 16.19 3.51 -10.41
C VAL A 18 16.40 4.95 -9.99
N ASN A 19 17.54 5.54 -10.36
CA ASN A 19 17.69 6.97 -10.34
C ASN A 19 17.03 7.53 -11.60
N VAL A 20 15.86 8.16 -11.44
CA VAL A 20 15.08 8.67 -12.57
C VAL A 20 15.73 9.88 -13.27
N VAL A 21 16.69 10.54 -12.63
CA VAL A 21 17.42 11.68 -13.22
C VAL A 21 18.53 11.18 -14.14
N THR A 22 19.28 10.18 -13.69
CA THR A 22 20.40 9.59 -14.47
C THR A 22 19.99 8.37 -15.30
N LEU A 23 18.75 7.91 -15.14
CA LEU A 23 18.19 6.72 -15.78
C LEU A 23 19.03 5.44 -15.53
N SER A 24 19.64 5.34 -14.35
CA SER A 24 20.52 4.23 -13.97
C SER A 24 19.89 3.36 -12.90
N TRP A 25 20.09 2.05 -13.03
CA TRP A 25 19.68 1.05 -12.06
C TRP A 25 20.80 0.76 -11.07
N HIS A 26 20.45 0.67 -9.80
CA HIS A 26 21.38 0.42 -8.71
C HIS A 26 20.87 -0.70 -7.80
N PRO A 27 21.74 -1.62 -7.39
CA PRO A 27 21.35 -2.68 -6.48
C PRO A 27 21.14 -2.13 -5.06
N MET A 28 20.19 -2.73 -4.34
CA MET A 28 19.99 -2.57 -2.91
C MET A 28 20.34 -3.86 -2.18
N PRO A 29 20.57 -3.80 -0.85
CA PRO A 29 20.59 -5.00 -0.02
C PRO A 29 19.37 -5.86 -0.31
N SER A 30 19.58 -7.17 -0.39
CA SER A 30 18.50 -8.12 -0.68
C SER A 30 17.66 -8.35 0.57
N MET A 31 16.36 -8.53 0.36
CA MET A 31 15.47 -9.04 1.40
C MET A 31 15.91 -10.45 1.82
N LYS A 32 15.56 -10.82 3.06
CA LYS A 32 15.73 -12.17 3.59
C LYS A 32 14.83 -13.15 2.87
N TYR A 33 13.57 -12.76 2.60
CA TYR A 33 12.58 -13.65 2.01
C TYR A 33 12.31 -13.30 0.53
N GLY A 34 12.45 -14.31 -0.33
CA GLY A 34 12.00 -14.23 -1.72
C GLY A 34 10.49 -14.21 -1.81
N ARG A 35 9.93 -13.19 -2.46
CA ARG A 35 8.48 -13.00 -2.57
C ARG A 35 8.09 -12.46 -3.94
N SER A 36 6.84 -12.67 -4.33
CA SER A 36 6.21 -11.98 -5.46
C SER A 36 5.00 -11.19 -4.99
N LEU A 37 4.72 -10.06 -5.65
CA LEU A 37 3.58 -9.18 -5.36
C LEU A 37 3.44 -8.76 -3.87
N PRO A 38 4.53 -8.35 -3.18
CA PRO A 38 4.37 -7.78 -1.84
C PRO A 38 3.57 -6.48 -1.91
N VAL A 39 2.87 -6.16 -0.82
CA VAL A 39 2.42 -4.78 -0.60
C VAL A 39 3.61 -3.98 -0.11
N VAL A 40 3.78 -2.75 -0.62
CA VAL A 40 4.95 -1.93 -0.34
C VAL A 40 4.53 -0.55 0.14
N GLY A 41 5.20 -0.06 1.17
CA GLY A 41 5.06 1.29 1.71
C GLY A 41 6.41 2.01 1.77
N VAL A 42 6.40 3.34 1.63
CA VAL A 42 7.60 4.17 1.80
C VAL A 42 7.26 5.35 2.71
N THR A 43 8.09 5.58 3.73
CA THR A 43 8.03 6.80 4.55
C THR A 43 9.05 7.82 4.02
N GLN A 44 8.75 9.10 4.13
CA GLN A 44 9.74 10.17 3.88
C GLN A 44 9.94 10.95 5.16
N ASP A 45 11.20 11.25 5.46
CA ASP A 45 11.70 11.88 6.68
C ASP A 45 11.51 11.00 7.93
N SER A 46 12.57 10.87 8.74
CA SER A 46 12.55 9.94 9.86
C SER A 46 11.49 10.39 10.85
N ILE A 47 10.49 9.53 11.01
CA ILE A 47 9.75 9.47 12.26
C ILE A 47 10.79 9.36 13.37
N SER A 48 10.75 10.25 14.35
CA SER A 48 11.68 10.28 15.48
C SER A 48 11.48 9.02 16.31
N THR A 49 12.17 7.93 15.94
CA THR A 49 12.12 6.70 16.72
C THR A 49 12.84 6.95 18.06
N PRO A 50 12.30 6.47 19.19
CA PRO A 50 13.00 6.51 20.49
C PRO A 50 14.24 5.60 20.52
N TYR A 51 14.53 4.86 19.44
CA TYR A 51 15.72 4.03 19.26
C TYR A 51 17.04 4.82 19.05
N ARG A 52 17.00 6.16 19.05
CA ARG A 52 18.10 7.01 18.57
C ARG A 52 19.04 7.62 19.62
N GLU A 53 18.87 7.35 20.92
CA GLU A 53 19.76 7.96 21.94
C GLU A 53 21.24 7.54 21.88
N ALA A 54 21.66 6.63 20.98
CA ALA A 54 23.04 6.14 20.93
C ALA A 54 23.91 6.65 19.76
N HIS A 55 23.39 7.41 18.79
CA HIS A 55 24.18 7.75 17.58
C HIS A 55 24.31 9.23 17.21
N ASP A 56 23.70 10.17 17.95
CA ASP A 56 23.75 11.61 17.65
C ASP A 56 24.99 12.34 18.20
N LEU A 57 26.17 11.71 18.09
CA LEU A 57 27.45 12.39 18.23
C LEU A 57 28.38 11.93 17.12
N ILE A 58 28.13 12.37 15.88
CA ILE A 58 29.10 12.78 14.85
C ILE A 58 28.29 13.10 13.59
N SER A 59 28.07 14.38 13.32
CA SER A 59 28.20 14.98 11.98
C SER A 59 27.79 16.45 12.05
N SER A 60 28.74 17.27 12.45
CA SER A 60 28.74 18.69 12.15
C SER A 60 28.94 18.88 10.64
N SER A 61 27.97 19.55 9.99
CA SER A 61 27.97 20.09 8.63
C SER A 61 28.06 19.11 7.44
N MET A 62 26.94 18.51 7.02
CA MET A 62 26.66 18.13 5.62
C MET A 62 25.14 18.13 5.40
N GLY A 63 24.69 18.35 4.16
CA GLY A 63 23.27 18.58 3.82
C GLY A 63 22.30 17.55 4.42
N ILE A 64 21.03 17.95 4.59
CA ILE A 64 19.96 17.11 5.14
C ILE A 64 19.93 15.78 4.36
N GLU A 65 20.50 14.72 4.94
CA GLU A 65 20.37 13.37 4.40
C GLU A 65 18.92 12.96 4.61
N ARG A 66 18.15 12.98 3.52
CA ARG A 66 16.78 12.47 3.53
C ARG A 66 16.83 10.97 3.80
N SER A 67 16.29 10.56 4.96
CA SER A 67 16.11 9.15 5.30
C SER A 67 14.71 8.69 4.89
N PHE A 68 14.60 7.44 4.49
CA PHE A 68 13.33 6.76 4.26
C PHE A 68 13.36 5.34 4.83
N LEU A 69 12.16 4.84 5.14
CA LEU A 69 11.93 3.41 5.36
C LEU A 69 11.18 2.84 4.17
N LEU A 70 11.58 1.67 3.71
CA LEU A 70 10.87 0.89 2.70
C LEU A 70 10.32 -0.37 3.36
N ILE A 71 9.01 -0.53 3.36
CA ILE A 71 8.29 -1.59 4.04
C ILE A 71 7.76 -2.55 2.99
N ALA A 72 8.01 -3.85 3.13
CA ALA A 72 7.52 -4.89 2.23
C ALA A 72 6.79 -5.97 3.05
N VAL A 73 5.50 -6.16 2.81
CA VAL A 73 4.66 -7.11 3.59
C VAL A 73 3.97 -8.09 2.66
N GLY A 74 3.92 -9.34 3.10
CA GLY A 74 3.20 -10.40 2.43
C GLY A 74 3.69 -10.69 1.01
N GLY A 75 2.75 -10.86 0.09
CA GLY A 75 3.00 -11.42 -1.24
C GLY A 75 2.88 -12.94 -1.24
N LYS A 76 3.50 -13.58 -2.22
CA LYS A 76 3.50 -15.04 -2.37
C LYS A 76 4.90 -15.62 -2.34
N GLY A 77 5.01 -16.80 -1.75
CA GLY A 77 6.20 -17.63 -1.74
C GLY A 77 6.34 -18.45 -3.03
N GLN A 78 7.38 -19.29 -3.05
CA GLN A 78 7.77 -20.05 -4.25
C GLN A 78 6.71 -21.06 -4.70
N ARG A 79 5.84 -21.51 -3.79
CA ARG A 79 4.75 -22.45 -4.05
C ARG A 79 3.39 -21.74 -4.10
N GLU A 80 3.39 -20.44 -4.41
CA GLU A 80 2.20 -19.56 -4.42
C GLU A 80 1.51 -19.43 -3.06
N GLU A 81 2.15 -19.87 -1.98
CA GLU A 81 1.63 -19.74 -0.62
C GLU A 81 1.63 -18.27 -0.20
N PRO A 82 0.56 -17.78 0.46
CA PRO A 82 0.55 -16.43 0.99
C PRO A 82 1.62 -16.28 2.07
N LEU A 83 2.39 -15.20 1.97
CA LEU A 83 3.32 -14.80 3.01
C LEU A 83 2.61 -13.86 3.96
N TYR A 84 2.85 -14.04 5.26
CA TYR A 84 2.26 -13.20 6.31
C TYR A 84 3.28 -12.30 7.01
N TYR A 85 4.56 -12.50 6.73
CA TYR A 85 5.65 -11.73 7.32
C TYR A 85 6.03 -10.52 6.46
N GLY A 86 6.69 -9.55 7.10
CA GLY A 86 7.19 -8.35 6.46
C GLY A 86 8.64 -8.07 6.81
N GLU A 87 9.24 -7.18 6.03
CA GLU A 87 10.58 -6.65 6.28
C GLU A 87 10.55 -5.12 6.09
N ILE A 88 11.34 -4.40 6.88
CA ILE A 88 11.57 -2.96 6.74
C ILE A 88 13.04 -2.71 6.44
N TYR A 89 13.29 -2.01 5.34
CA TYR A 89 14.59 -1.46 4.99
C TYR A 89 14.73 -0.07 5.56
N ASP A 90 15.82 0.18 6.29
CA ASP A 90 16.22 1.50 6.74
C ASP A 90 17.36 2.04 5.87
N SER A 91 17.12 3.18 5.21
CA SER A 91 18.09 3.85 4.34
C SER A 91 19.38 4.29 5.05
N LEU A 92 19.34 4.54 6.36
CA LEU A 92 20.48 5.00 7.14
C LEU A 92 21.42 3.84 7.46
N THR A 93 20.87 2.76 8.00
CA THR A 93 21.64 1.55 8.33
C THR A 93 21.92 0.70 7.09
N LYS A 94 21.15 0.89 6.01
CA LYS A 94 21.16 0.09 4.78
C LYS A 94 20.91 -1.38 5.06
N GLN A 95 20.01 -1.67 6.00
CA GLN A 95 19.67 -3.04 6.39
C GLN A 95 18.18 -3.29 6.30
N TRP A 96 17.84 -4.53 5.95
CA TRP A 96 16.49 -5.06 6.12
C TRP A 96 16.36 -5.68 7.51
N THR A 97 15.24 -5.44 8.15
CA THR A 97 14.90 -6.01 9.45
C THR A 97 13.53 -6.67 9.38
N ASP A 98 13.41 -7.86 9.95
CA ASP A 98 12.11 -8.54 10.05
C ASP A 98 11.16 -7.71 10.92
N ILE A 99 9.90 -7.62 10.51
CA ILE A 99 8.82 -7.09 11.35
C ILE A 99 7.85 -8.18 11.77
N GLN A 100 7.01 -7.87 12.75
CA GLN A 100 5.94 -8.77 13.19
C GLN A 100 5.12 -9.24 11.98
N SER A 101 4.74 -10.52 11.97
CA SER A 101 3.81 -11.05 10.98
C SER A 101 2.43 -10.41 11.13
N LEU A 102 1.70 -10.31 10.02
CA LEU A 102 0.29 -9.97 9.99
C LEU A 102 -0.52 -10.86 10.97
N PRO A 103 -1.64 -10.35 11.50
CA PRO A 103 -2.54 -11.15 12.34
C PRO A 103 -2.93 -12.47 11.68
N SER A 104 -3.03 -13.55 12.46
CA SER A 104 -3.15 -14.93 11.95
C SER A 104 -4.37 -15.19 11.07
N ASP A 105 -5.44 -14.42 11.24
CA ASP A 105 -6.69 -14.52 10.49
C ASP A 105 -6.82 -13.43 9.41
N PHE A 106 -5.80 -12.58 9.22
CA PHE A 106 -5.85 -11.41 8.33
C PHE A 106 -6.07 -11.80 6.85
N GLY A 107 -5.53 -12.94 6.44
CA GLY A 107 -5.49 -13.38 5.05
C GLY A 107 -4.32 -12.75 4.28
N GLY A 108 -4.27 -12.99 2.97
CA GLY A 108 -3.22 -12.43 2.12
C GLY A 108 -3.37 -10.93 1.93
N ALA A 109 -2.29 -10.18 2.21
CA ALA A 109 -2.20 -8.76 1.92
C ALA A 109 -2.42 -8.48 0.42
N SER A 110 -3.24 -7.48 0.10
CA SER A 110 -3.66 -7.17 -1.27
C SER A 110 -3.29 -5.75 -1.69
N SER A 111 -3.38 -4.78 -0.78
CA SER A 111 -2.90 -3.42 -0.98
C SER A 111 -2.42 -2.83 0.34
N GLY A 112 -1.55 -1.83 0.26
CA GLY A 112 -1.06 -1.11 1.42
C GLY A 112 -0.58 0.29 1.08
N THR A 113 -0.58 1.17 2.07
CA THR A 113 -0.14 2.55 1.95
C THR A 113 0.34 3.08 3.30
N VAL A 114 1.28 4.03 3.28
CA VAL A 114 1.72 4.72 4.49
C VAL A 114 0.85 5.97 4.68
N CYS A 115 0.30 6.13 5.88
CA CYS A 115 -0.43 7.33 6.27
C CYS A 115 0.03 7.74 7.68
N GLY A 116 0.70 8.89 7.79
CA GLY A 116 1.35 9.30 9.03
C GLY A 116 2.45 8.31 9.44
N SER A 117 2.47 7.91 10.71
CA SER A 117 3.39 6.93 11.29
C SER A 117 2.92 5.47 11.17
N MET A 118 1.87 5.23 10.40
CA MET A 118 1.23 3.92 10.27
C MET A 118 1.34 3.41 8.83
N PHE A 119 1.63 2.12 8.68
CA PHE A 119 1.52 1.41 7.40
C PHE A 119 0.24 0.58 7.38
N TYR A 120 -0.74 1.03 6.61
CA TYR A 120 -2.04 0.37 6.47
C TYR A 120 -1.96 -0.69 5.38
N VAL A 121 -2.54 -1.85 5.66
CA VAL A 121 -2.67 -2.97 4.73
C VAL A 121 -4.11 -3.44 4.72
N CYS A 122 -4.67 -3.69 3.54
CA CYS A 122 -5.91 -4.42 3.37
C CYS A 122 -5.65 -5.82 2.85
N SER A 123 -6.53 -6.76 3.20
CA SER A 123 -6.50 -8.12 2.67
C SER A 123 -7.50 -8.30 1.52
N ASN A 124 -7.40 -9.43 0.81
CA ASN A 124 -8.42 -9.83 -0.18
C ASN A 124 -9.77 -10.19 0.46
N ASN A 125 -9.78 -10.46 1.77
CA ASN A 125 -10.98 -10.88 2.52
C ASN A 125 -11.55 -9.72 3.33
N GLU A 126 -11.34 -8.49 2.86
CA GLU A 126 -11.93 -7.31 3.47
C GLU A 126 -11.54 -7.18 4.96
N LYS A 127 -10.23 -7.21 5.24
CA LYS A 127 -9.69 -6.84 6.56
C LYS A 127 -8.73 -5.68 6.43
N LEU A 128 -8.68 -4.81 7.43
CA LEU A 128 -7.75 -3.69 7.52
C LEU A 128 -6.87 -3.85 8.76
N ALA A 129 -5.57 -3.64 8.59
CA ALA A 129 -4.62 -3.59 9.70
C ALA A 129 -3.64 -2.45 9.49
N ALA A 130 -3.16 -1.87 10.58
CA ALA A 130 -2.12 -0.84 10.57
C ALA A 130 -0.90 -1.33 11.35
N TYR A 131 0.28 -1.24 10.74
CA TYR A 131 1.53 -1.43 11.43
C TYR A 131 2.00 -0.08 11.96
N ASP A 132 2.13 0.03 13.28
CA ASP A 132 2.75 1.19 13.91
C ASP A 132 4.26 1.11 13.68
N ILE A 133 4.76 2.00 12.82
CA ILE A 133 6.16 1.99 12.37
C ILE A 133 7.10 2.34 13.53
N GLU A 134 6.65 3.15 14.48
CA GLU A 134 7.45 3.56 15.65
C GLU A 134 7.52 2.46 16.70
N ARG A 135 6.36 1.85 16.97
CA ARG A 135 6.20 0.90 18.08
C ARG A 135 6.46 -0.55 17.66
N GLY A 136 6.42 -0.82 16.37
CA GLY A 136 6.82 -2.09 15.80
C GLY A 136 5.78 -3.22 15.87
N TYR A 137 4.48 -2.90 15.97
CA TYR A 137 3.41 -3.90 16.07
C TYR A 137 2.21 -3.61 15.17
N TRP A 138 1.46 -4.66 14.86
CA TRP A 138 0.20 -4.57 14.11
C TRP A 138 -1.00 -4.28 15.01
N ILE A 139 -1.91 -3.45 14.52
CA ILE A 139 -3.23 -3.16 15.07
C ILE A 139 -4.25 -3.64 14.03
N ALA A 140 -5.10 -4.60 14.41
CA ALA A 140 -6.26 -4.95 13.59
C ALA A 140 -7.30 -3.84 13.70
N ILE A 141 -7.74 -3.31 12.56
CA ILE A 141 -8.74 -2.24 12.51
C ILE A 141 -10.07 -2.85 12.11
N GLN A 142 -11.01 -2.79 13.03
CA GLN A 142 -12.39 -3.15 12.79
C GLN A 142 -13.18 -1.88 12.48
N THR A 143 -13.63 -1.74 11.24
CA THR A 143 -14.45 -0.60 10.83
C THR A 143 -15.94 -0.91 11.01
N SER A 144 -16.76 0.13 11.14
CA SER A 144 -18.22 0.01 11.10
C SER A 144 -18.75 0.89 9.95
N PRO A 145 -19.27 0.30 8.86
CA PRO A 145 -19.36 -1.14 8.55
C PRO A 145 -17.98 -1.79 8.32
N LEU A 146 -17.91 -3.14 8.38
CA LEU A 146 -16.66 -3.95 8.33
C LEU A 146 -15.77 -3.70 7.09
N LEU A 147 -16.35 -3.15 6.03
CA LEU A 147 -15.79 -2.46 4.85
C LEU A 147 -17.00 -1.97 4.04
N PRO A 148 -16.86 -1.25 2.90
CA PRO A 148 -18.01 -0.77 2.15
C PRO A 148 -19.10 -1.84 2.00
N PRO A 149 -20.26 -1.66 2.64
CA PRO A 149 -21.17 -2.76 2.90
C PRO A 149 -21.82 -3.19 1.60
N ASN A 150 -21.97 -4.51 1.42
CA ASN A 150 -22.74 -5.14 0.34
C ASN A 150 -22.09 -5.15 -1.07
N PHE A 151 -20.76 -5.04 -1.17
CA PHE A 151 -20.07 -5.17 -2.46
C PHE A 151 -18.98 -6.23 -2.39
N ASN A 152 -18.98 -7.20 -3.31
CA ASN A 152 -17.84 -8.10 -3.50
C ASN A 152 -16.67 -7.28 -4.06
N THR A 153 -15.78 -6.82 -3.19
CA THR A 153 -14.69 -5.91 -3.57
C THR A 153 -13.59 -6.66 -4.32
N TYR A 154 -13.33 -6.23 -5.57
CA TYR A 154 -12.29 -6.85 -6.39
C TYR A 154 -11.12 -5.88 -6.62
N ARG A 155 -9.93 -6.27 -6.14
CA ARG A 155 -8.68 -5.48 -6.17
C ARG A 155 -8.78 -4.15 -5.41
N PRO A 156 -8.92 -4.18 -4.06
CA PRO A 156 -8.82 -2.97 -3.26
C PRO A 156 -7.47 -2.30 -3.48
N GLN A 157 -7.45 -0.97 -3.53
CA GLN A 157 -6.24 -0.17 -3.52
C GLN A 157 -6.36 0.87 -2.41
N LEU A 158 -5.47 0.78 -1.43
CA LEU A 158 -5.33 1.78 -0.38
C LEU A 158 -4.49 2.94 -0.88
N LEU A 159 -4.94 4.15 -0.56
CA LEU A 159 -4.31 5.41 -0.94
C LEU A 159 -4.25 6.31 0.29
N SER A 160 -3.19 7.10 0.37
CA SER A 160 -3.00 8.09 1.42
C SER A 160 -2.72 9.44 0.78
N SER A 161 -3.36 10.49 1.28
CA SER A 161 -3.15 11.88 0.83
C SER A 161 -3.36 12.80 2.01
N ASN A 162 -2.38 13.65 2.31
CA ASN A 162 -2.48 14.66 3.38
C ASN A 162 -2.99 14.09 4.73
N GLY A 163 -2.49 12.92 5.14
CA GLY A 163 -2.89 12.27 6.40
C GLY A 163 -4.26 11.60 6.39
N ARG A 164 -4.92 11.49 5.23
CA ARG A 164 -6.23 10.85 5.07
C ARG A 164 -6.10 9.56 4.29
N LEU A 165 -6.89 8.56 4.68
CA LEU A 165 -6.85 7.22 4.13
C LEU A 165 -8.06 6.98 3.24
N PHE A 166 -7.81 6.50 2.02
CA PHE A 166 -8.84 6.16 1.06
C PHE A 166 -8.71 4.72 0.59
N LEU A 167 -9.85 4.16 0.22
CA LEU A 167 -9.95 2.88 -0.47
C LEU A 167 -10.60 3.13 -1.82
N ILE A 168 -9.97 2.66 -2.89
CA ILE A 168 -10.63 2.54 -4.19
C ILE A 168 -10.76 1.06 -4.52
N SER A 169 -11.95 0.63 -4.93
CA SER A 169 -12.19 -0.77 -5.29
C SER A 169 -13.21 -0.90 -6.40
N ARG A 170 -13.18 -2.06 -7.07
CA ARG A 170 -14.25 -2.44 -7.99
C ARG A 170 -15.38 -3.09 -7.20
N CYS A 171 -16.58 -2.59 -7.42
CA CYS A 171 -17.80 -3.05 -6.84
C CYS A 171 -18.70 -3.65 -7.90
N TRP A 172 -19.14 -4.88 -7.68
CA TRP A 172 -20.23 -5.47 -8.45
C TRP A 172 -21.55 -5.05 -7.82
N LEU A 173 -22.44 -4.44 -8.61
CA LEU A 173 -23.78 -4.14 -8.14
C LEU A 173 -24.58 -5.45 -8.15
N GLN A 174 -24.85 -6.01 -6.97
CA GLN A 174 -25.64 -7.23 -6.85
C GLN A 174 -27.13 -6.88 -6.87
N LEU A 175 -27.65 -6.48 -8.03
CA LEU A 175 -29.09 -6.44 -8.26
C LEU A 175 -29.54 -7.78 -8.83
N LEU A 176 -30.50 -8.39 -8.14
CA LEU A 176 -31.38 -9.41 -8.68
C LEU A 176 -31.82 -8.96 -10.07
N GLN A 177 -31.42 -9.72 -11.11
CA GLN A 177 -31.64 -9.46 -12.55
C GLN A 177 -30.72 -8.41 -13.20
N GLY A 178 -29.65 -8.88 -13.84
CA GLY A 178 -28.86 -8.10 -14.79
C GLY A 178 -27.58 -8.82 -15.18
N ASN A 179 -27.27 -8.85 -16.47
CA ASN A 179 -26.09 -9.52 -17.05
C ASN A 179 -24.79 -9.08 -16.34
N GLY A 180 -23.98 -10.04 -15.90
CA GLY A 180 -22.97 -9.88 -14.85
C GLY A 180 -21.67 -9.13 -15.22
N ASP A 181 -21.74 -8.00 -15.94
CA ASP A 181 -20.54 -7.28 -16.41
C ASP A 181 -20.42 -5.80 -15.93
N ASP A 182 -21.42 -5.25 -15.23
CA ASP A 182 -21.39 -3.85 -14.78
C ASP A 182 -20.75 -3.69 -13.39
N ALA A 183 -19.42 -3.81 -13.31
CA ALA A 183 -18.68 -3.35 -12.14
C ALA A 183 -18.49 -1.83 -12.18
N VAL A 184 -18.67 -1.16 -11.05
CA VAL A 184 -18.36 0.27 -10.89
C VAL A 184 -17.16 0.44 -9.98
N LYS A 185 -16.32 1.43 -10.25
CA LYS A 185 -15.27 1.83 -9.31
C LYS A 185 -15.85 2.81 -8.30
N LYS A 186 -15.61 2.53 -7.02
CA LYS A 186 -16.03 3.38 -5.90
C LYS A 186 -14.82 3.81 -5.08
N LEU A 187 -14.91 4.99 -4.49
CA LEU A 187 -13.91 5.59 -3.63
C LEU A 187 -14.55 5.80 -2.27
N TRP A 188 -13.88 5.34 -1.22
CA TRP A 188 -14.28 5.62 0.15
C TRP A 188 -13.14 6.27 0.91
N GLU A 189 -13.50 7.12 1.84
CA GLU A 189 -12.60 7.64 2.86
C GLU A 189 -12.86 6.92 4.17
N LEU A 190 -11.79 6.57 4.89
CA LEU A 190 -11.87 6.10 6.26
C LEU A 190 -11.69 7.28 7.20
N ASP A 191 -12.70 7.54 8.04
CA ASP A 191 -12.51 8.36 9.22
C ASP A 191 -11.63 7.59 10.22
N LEU A 192 -10.42 8.09 10.48
CA LEU A 192 -9.47 7.43 11.39
C LEU A 192 -9.84 7.59 12.87
N THR A 193 -10.74 8.51 13.21
CA THR A 193 -11.24 8.74 14.58
C THR A 193 -12.36 7.76 14.88
N ASP A 194 -13.35 7.70 14.00
CA ASP A 194 -14.57 6.90 14.21
C ASP A 194 -14.50 5.50 13.58
N LEU A 195 -13.47 5.24 12.77
CA LEU A 195 -13.29 3.99 12.01
C LEU A 195 -14.51 3.67 11.13
N THR A 196 -15.06 4.70 10.48
CA THR A 196 -16.22 4.59 9.59
C THR A 196 -15.87 4.96 8.16
N TRP A 197 -16.48 4.27 7.20
CA TRP A 197 -16.28 4.53 5.77
C TRP A 197 -17.33 5.50 5.23
N THR A 198 -16.88 6.51 4.50
CA THR A 198 -17.74 7.46 3.77
C THR A 198 -17.55 7.26 2.27
N ASP A 199 -18.64 7.00 1.52
CA ASP A 199 -18.63 6.90 0.05
C ASP A 199 -18.43 8.30 -0.55
N ILE A 200 -17.38 8.44 -1.38
CA ILE A 200 -17.04 9.67 -2.07
C ILE A 200 -17.45 9.53 -3.53
N PRO A 201 -18.37 10.38 -4.04
CA PRO A 201 -18.80 10.29 -5.42
C PRO A 201 -17.63 10.57 -6.37
N LEU A 202 -17.37 9.63 -7.29
CA LEU A 202 -16.46 9.88 -8.41
C LEU A 202 -17.12 10.78 -9.45
N HIS A 203 -16.33 11.66 -10.06
CA HIS A 203 -16.77 12.49 -11.17
C HIS A 203 -17.21 11.62 -12.36
N SER A 204 -18.32 11.96 -13.02
CA SER A 204 -18.88 11.21 -14.16
C SER A 204 -17.88 10.96 -15.29
N ASP A 205 -16.96 11.91 -15.49
CA ASP A 205 -15.96 11.86 -16.57
C ASP A 205 -14.71 11.04 -16.21
N ALA A 206 -14.61 10.54 -14.96
CA ALA A 206 -13.51 9.70 -14.54
C ALA A 206 -13.70 8.26 -15.08
N HIS A 207 -13.52 8.09 -16.38
CA HIS A 207 -13.37 6.77 -17.01
C HIS A 207 -12.07 6.13 -16.54
N LEU A 208 -12.14 5.48 -15.39
CA LEU A 208 -11.05 4.71 -14.81
C LEU A 208 -10.95 3.36 -15.53
N ASP A 209 -10.12 3.27 -16.56
CA ASP A 209 -9.83 1.99 -17.22
C ASP A 209 -9.39 0.93 -16.19
N TRP A 210 -9.78 -0.31 -16.43
CA TRP A 210 -9.66 -1.44 -15.53
C TRP A 210 -8.20 -1.70 -15.11
N GLY A 211 -7.23 -1.43 -15.99
CA GLY A 211 -5.80 -1.57 -15.72
C GLY A 211 -5.12 -0.36 -15.07
N CYS A 212 -5.84 0.74 -14.81
CA CYS A 212 -5.22 1.96 -14.30
C CYS A 212 -4.57 1.76 -12.93
N VAL A 213 -3.36 2.29 -12.80
CA VAL A 213 -2.74 2.53 -11.51
C VAL A 213 -3.25 3.88 -11.00
N VAL A 214 -3.70 3.89 -9.74
CA VAL A 214 -4.27 5.07 -9.10
C VAL A 214 -3.25 5.64 -8.14
N PHE A 215 -3.11 6.97 -8.16
CA PHE A 215 -2.22 7.70 -7.27
C PHE A 215 -2.96 8.89 -6.68
N ALA A 216 -2.64 9.20 -5.42
CA ALA A 216 -3.07 10.43 -4.76
C ALA A 216 -1.93 11.48 -4.83
N SER A 217 -2.28 12.75 -4.98
CA SER A 217 -1.31 13.85 -5.03
C SER A 217 -1.91 15.09 -4.37
N ASP A 218 -1.18 15.65 -3.40
CA ASP A 218 -1.60 16.86 -2.68
C ASP A 218 -1.45 18.14 -3.52
N ARG A 219 -0.67 18.08 -4.60
CA ARG A 219 -0.47 19.19 -5.55
C ARG A 219 -1.05 18.84 -6.91
N LYS A 220 -1.49 19.85 -7.68
CA LYS A 220 -1.86 19.63 -9.09
C LYS A 220 -0.64 19.03 -9.82
N PRO A 221 -0.70 17.79 -10.29
CA PRO A 221 0.38 17.27 -11.10
C PRO A 221 0.38 18.03 -12.43
N LYS A 222 1.57 18.36 -12.94
CA LYS A 222 1.69 18.70 -14.35
C LYS A 222 1.32 17.43 -15.12
N MET A 223 0.13 17.47 -15.72
CA MET A 223 -0.59 16.37 -16.38
C MET A 223 0.37 15.38 -17.09
N ILE A 224 0.48 14.16 -16.56
CA ILE A 224 1.24 13.08 -17.21
C ILE A 224 0.27 12.39 -18.18
N LYS A 225 0.48 12.60 -19.47
CA LYS A 225 -0.42 12.17 -20.57
C LYS A 225 -0.36 10.67 -20.89
N HIS A 226 -0.39 9.74 -19.93
CA HIS A 226 -0.49 8.31 -20.27
C HIS A 226 -1.17 7.51 -19.16
N GLY A 227 -2.39 7.02 -19.40
CA GLY A 227 -3.04 5.91 -18.65
C GLY A 227 -3.22 6.04 -17.13
N LEU A 228 -2.87 7.19 -16.55
CA LEU A 228 -2.92 7.46 -15.12
C LEU A 228 -4.28 8.04 -14.78
N ALA A 229 -5.08 7.29 -14.03
CA ALA A 229 -6.30 7.82 -13.44
C ALA A 229 -5.92 8.54 -12.15
N LEU A 230 -5.97 9.87 -12.24
CA LEU A 230 -5.62 10.77 -11.15
C LEU A 230 -6.85 11.01 -10.28
N VAL A 231 -6.78 10.74 -8.98
CA VAL A 231 -7.83 11.18 -8.04
C VAL A 231 -7.63 12.69 -7.84
N TYR A 232 -8.40 13.49 -8.60
CA TYR A 232 -8.34 14.95 -8.53
C TYR A 232 -9.25 15.47 -7.42
N LYS A 233 -8.61 16.19 -6.48
CA LYS A 233 -9.04 17.42 -5.80
C LYS A 233 -10.55 17.71 -5.75
N HIS A 234 -11.21 17.27 -4.68
CA HIS A 234 -12.19 18.07 -3.95
C HIS A 234 -12.34 17.55 -2.51
N VAL A 235 -11.32 17.80 -1.67
CA VAL A 235 -11.53 17.71 -0.22
C VAL A 235 -10.74 18.78 0.54
N LEU A 236 -10.61 19.97 -0.06
CA LEU A 236 -10.08 21.16 0.61
C LEU A 236 -11.05 22.33 0.47
N ALA A 237 -12.35 22.04 0.57
CA ALA A 237 -13.40 23.04 0.69
C ALA A 237 -14.55 22.47 1.54
N ALA A 238 -14.22 22.08 2.78
CA ALA A 238 -15.14 22.03 3.91
C ALA A 238 -14.28 22.22 5.16
#